data_AF-A0ABD3W0P6-F1
#
_entry.id   AF-A0ABD3W0P6-F1
#
_cell.length_a   1.000
_cell.length_b   1.000
_cell.length_c   1.000
_cell.angle_alpha   90.00
_cell.angle_beta   90.00
_cell.angle_gamma   90.00
#
_symmetry.space_group_name_H-M   'P 1'
#
loop_
_entity.id
_entity.type
_entity.pdbx_description
1 polymer ?
#
loop_
_entity_poly.entity_id
_entity_poly.type
_entity_poly.pdbx_seq_one_letter_code
_entity_poly.pdbx_strand_id
1 'polypeptide(L)'
;MPEGPELHLSSRFVNLVCKNRIFGGQIIKSDVSRQPVVEWEAPHYTISAESRGKEVKLTLTSQSDAQNDRLQTTSNEKPRTLNIVFQFGMSGKFDFYEAGELMKHAHLNFFTVDEPKMVLSFVDYRRFGKWQVGADWSEERGPCVLFEYPKFRENVLNNLNKPLFNRSICEVMLNQQYFNGIGNYLRAEILYRLKIPPFVSARSVLEPLVANIADDTDQPKIKIEGPDFLHLCHLVPLEVINLGGTGYDPVKGGESYSAFEKWLQCYCKPNMKNMADHNKRTIWYSGQAGPMAPTEVKVRGKKQSRKKIKKEDQSEVKVTYFYF
;
A
#
# COMPACT_ATOMS: atom_id res chain seq x y z
N MET A 1 3.69 5.00 4.78
CA MET A 1 2.84 5.01 3.57
C MET A 1 2.72 3.55 3.17
N PRO A 2 1.52 3.01 2.97
CA PRO A 2 1.33 1.65 2.49
C PRO A 2 2.17 1.37 1.24
N GLU A 3 2.79 0.20 1.21
CA GLU A 3 3.54 -0.36 0.09
C GLU A 3 2.87 -1.68 -0.34
N GLY A 4 3.43 -2.37 -1.34
CA GLY A 4 2.80 -3.58 -1.91
C GLY A 4 2.25 -4.57 -0.88
N PRO A 5 3.00 -4.90 0.19
CA PRO A 5 2.52 -5.80 1.24
C PRO A 5 1.22 -5.34 1.91
N GLU A 6 1.13 -4.07 2.32
CA GLU A 6 -0.06 -3.56 3.01
C GLU A 6 -1.30 -3.55 2.11
N LEU A 7 -1.14 -3.22 0.82
CA LEU A 7 -2.25 -3.28 -0.14
C LEU A 7 -2.72 -4.72 -0.35
N HIS A 8 -1.79 -5.66 -0.45
CA HIS A 8 -2.14 -7.08 -0.55
C HIS A 8 -2.88 -7.59 0.69
N LEU A 9 -2.34 -7.33 1.89
CA LEU A 9 -2.98 -7.70 3.14
C LEU A 9 -4.38 -7.06 3.28
N SER A 10 -4.55 -5.82 2.81
CA SER A 10 -5.85 -5.17 2.79
C SER A 10 -6.85 -5.85 1.85
N SER A 11 -6.42 -6.31 0.66
CA SER A 11 -7.29 -7.06 -0.25
C SER A 11 -7.73 -8.40 0.36
N ARG A 12 -6.82 -9.09 1.06
CA ARG A 12 -7.13 -10.32 1.81
C ARG A 12 -8.12 -10.06 2.94
N PHE A 13 -7.94 -8.97 3.68
CA PHE A 13 -8.87 -8.55 4.72
C PHE A 13 -10.28 -8.34 4.15
N VAL A 14 -10.41 -7.58 3.06
CA VAL A 14 -11.72 -7.34 2.42
C VAL A 14 -12.36 -8.65 2.00
N ASN A 15 -11.64 -9.53 1.29
CA ASN A 15 -12.17 -10.82 0.89
C ASN A 15 -12.60 -11.69 2.08
N LEU A 16 -11.86 -11.64 3.19
CA LEU A 16 -12.19 -12.39 4.39
C LEU A 16 -13.50 -11.90 5.02
N VAL A 17 -13.64 -10.59 5.23
CA VAL A 17 -14.80 -10.02 5.94
C VAL A 17 -16.05 -9.96 5.06
N CYS A 18 -15.89 -9.84 3.74
CA CYS A 18 -16.99 -9.82 2.77
C CYS A 18 -17.43 -11.23 2.32
N LYS A 19 -16.68 -12.28 2.66
CA LYS A 19 -17.00 -13.65 2.24
C LYS A 19 -18.42 -14.03 2.68
N ASN A 20 -19.21 -14.54 1.73
CA ASN A 20 -20.59 -14.97 1.95
C ASN A 20 -21.53 -13.88 2.50
N ARG A 21 -21.18 -12.59 2.33
CA ARG A 21 -22.05 -11.48 2.72
C ARG A 21 -22.69 -10.83 1.52
N ILE A 22 -23.93 -10.41 1.71
CA ILE A 22 -24.69 -9.63 0.72
C ILE A 22 -24.69 -8.18 1.18
N PHE A 23 -24.29 -7.30 0.26
CA PHE A 23 -24.34 -5.86 0.39
C PHE A 23 -25.54 -5.32 -0.36
N GLY A 24 -26.05 -4.17 0.07
CA GLY A 24 -27.21 -3.56 -0.54
C GLY A 24 -27.42 -2.11 -0.13
N GLY A 25 -28.39 -1.47 -0.78
CA GLY A 25 -28.65 -0.04 -0.63
C GLY A 25 -27.57 0.84 -1.26
N GLN A 26 -27.64 2.14 -0.95
CA GLN A 26 -26.76 3.14 -1.54
C GLN A 26 -25.32 3.04 -0.98
N ILE A 27 -24.34 3.19 -1.87
CA ILE A 27 -22.94 3.36 -1.49
C ILE A 27 -22.74 4.82 -1.04
N ILE A 28 -22.39 5.03 0.24
CA ILE A 28 -22.36 6.37 0.82
C ILE A 28 -20.94 6.92 0.83
N LYS A 29 -20.72 8.02 0.09
CA LYS A 29 -19.51 8.84 0.17
C LYS A 29 -19.70 9.97 1.17
N SER A 30 -18.71 10.23 2.02
CA SER A 30 -18.76 11.40 2.91
C SER A 30 -18.72 12.72 2.11
N ASP A 31 -19.41 13.75 2.60
CA ASP A 31 -19.46 15.08 1.96
C ASP A 31 -18.09 15.74 1.82
N VAL A 32 -17.21 15.52 2.80
CA VAL A 32 -15.87 16.13 2.85
C VAL A 32 -14.87 15.50 1.87
N SER A 33 -15.21 14.36 1.25
CA SER A 33 -14.36 13.68 0.28
C SER A 33 -14.55 14.29 -1.11
N ARG A 34 -13.45 14.68 -1.74
CA ARG A 34 -13.39 15.23 -3.11
C ARG A 34 -13.30 14.15 -4.20
N GLN A 35 -13.32 12.88 -3.82
CA GLN A 35 -13.28 11.75 -4.74
C GLN A 35 -14.65 11.53 -5.40
N PRO A 36 -14.72 10.84 -6.56
CA PRO A 36 -15.97 10.63 -7.28
C PRO A 36 -17.01 9.86 -6.46
N VAL A 37 -18.29 10.17 -6.69
CA VAL A 37 -19.40 9.36 -6.18
C VAL A 37 -19.37 7.99 -6.88
N VAL A 38 -19.79 6.95 -6.16
CA VAL A 38 -19.93 5.60 -6.72
C VAL A 38 -21.41 5.37 -6.94
N GLU A 39 -21.83 5.41 -8.20
CA GLU A 39 -23.20 5.09 -8.60
C GLU A 39 -23.31 3.59 -8.87
N TRP A 40 -24.25 2.93 -8.21
CA TRP A 40 -24.49 1.50 -8.33
C TRP A 40 -25.98 1.22 -8.17
N GLU A 41 -26.55 0.54 -9.16
CA GLU A 41 -28.01 0.38 -9.27
C GLU A 41 -28.51 -0.96 -8.75
N ALA A 42 -27.65 -1.99 -8.65
CA ALA A 42 -28.12 -3.31 -8.26
C ALA A 42 -28.48 -3.34 -6.75
N PRO A 43 -29.69 -3.82 -6.39
CA PRO A 43 -30.17 -3.79 -5.01
C PRO A 43 -29.33 -4.67 -4.07
N HIS A 44 -28.83 -5.79 -4.60
CA HIS A 44 -28.01 -6.75 -3.89
C HIS A 44 -26.73 -7.06 -4.67
N TYR A 45 -25.61 -7.11 -3.96
CA TYR A 45 -24.31 -7.38 -4.57
C TYR A 45 -23.34 -8.01 -3.58
N THR A 46 -22.29 -8.64 -4.11
CA THR A 46 -21.13 -9.10 -3.34
C THR A 46 -19.93 -8.21 -3.63
N ILE A 47 -18.97 -8.18 -2.69
CA ILE A 47 -17.71 -7.45 -2.83
C ILE A 47 -16.57 -8.45 -2.78
N SER A 48 -15.67 -8.36 -3.75
CA SER A 48 -14.36 -9.02 -3.74
C SER A 48 -13.26 -7.99 -3.96
N ALA A 49 -12.02 -8.35 -3.63
CA ALA A 49 -10.87 -7.47 -3.72
C ALA A 49 -9.65 -8.18 -4.29
N GLU A 50 -8.87 -7.45 -5.07
CA GLU A 50 -7.55 -7.86 -5.54
C GLU A 50 -6.54 -6.72 -5.30
N SER A 51 -5.25 -7.03 -5.32
CA SER A 51 -4.18 -6.05 -5.18
C SER A 51 -3.15 -6.17 -6.29
N ARG A 52 -2.69 -5.04 -6.83
CA ARG A 52 -1.61 -4.99 -7.82
C ARG A 52 -0.67 -3.84 -7.49
N GLY A 53 0.52 -4.17 -6.98
CA GLY A 53 1.49 -3.18 -6.51
C GLY A 53 0.90 -2.29 -5.42
N LYS A 54 0.82 -0.98 -5.66
CA LYS A 54 0.23 -0.03 -4.67
C LYS A 54 -1.22 0.35 -4.95
N GLU A 55 -1.97 -0.58 -5.52
CA GLU A 55 -3.39 -0.43 -5.83
C GLU A 55 -4.18 -1.61 -5.28
N VAL A 56 -5.41 -1.34 -4.83
CA VAL A 56 -6.41 -2.34 -4.48
C VAL A 56 -7.63 -2.12 -5.36
N LYS A 57 -8.13 -3.16 -6.02
CA LYS A 57 -9.35 -3.09 -6.82
C LYS A 57 -10.44 -3.83 -6.08
N LEU A 58 -11.55 -3.14 -5.80
CA LEU A 58 -12.79 -3.78 -5.39
C LEU A 58 -13.64 -4.08 -6.62
N THR A 59 -14.26 -5.26 -6.64
CA THR A 59 -15.22 -5.67 -7.66
C THR A 59 -16.57 -5.92 -6.99
N LEU A 60 -17.53 -5.06 -7.31
CA LEU A 60 -18.94 -5.22 -6.96
C LEU A 60 -19.59 -6.13 -7.98
N THR A 61 -20.30 -7.18 -7.57
CA THR A 61 -20.98 -8.11 -8.49
C THR A 61 -22.45 -8.23 -8.10
N SER A 62 -23.36 -7.86 -9.00
CA SER A 62 -24.80 -7.95 -8.76
C SER A 62 -25.21 -9.39 -8.45
N GLN A 63 -26.14 -9.57 -7.52
CA GLN A 63 -26.80 -10.84 -7.29
C GLN A 63 -28.15 -10.87 -8.01
N SER A 64 -28.53 -12.03 -8.55
CA SER A 64 -29.86 -12.26 -9.10
C SER A 64 -30.86 -12.36 -7.95
N ASP A 65 -31.95 -11.60 -8.02
CA ASP A 65 -33.05 -11.74 -7.05
C ASP A 65 -33.77 -13.06 -7.29
N ALA A 66 -33.46 -14.08 -6.48
CA ALA A 66 -34.02 -15.42 -6.59
C ALA A 66 -35.56 -15.49 -6.47
N GLN A 67 -36.23 -14.39 -6.09
CA GLN A 67 -37.69 -14.34 -6.02
C GLN A 67 -38.39 -14.08 -7.37
N ASN A 68 -37.71 -13.52 -8.37
CA ASN A 68 -38.29 -13.31 -9.71
C ASN A 68 -38.10 -14.49 -10.68
N ASP A 69 -37.26 -15.47 -10.31
CA ASP A 69 -36.94 -16.64 -11.15
C ASP A 69 -38.10 -17.64 -11.31
N ARG A 70 -39.20 -17.49 -10.56
CA ARG A 70 -40.39 -18.33 -10.73
C ARG A 70 -41.28 -17.92 -11.91
N LEU A 71 -41.05 -16.75 -12.52
CA LEU A 71 -41.85 -16.25 -13.64
C LEU A 71 -41.05 -15.88 -14.90
N GLN A 72 -39.72 -16.04 -14.91
CA GLN A 72 -38.90 -15.79 -16.10
C GLN A 72 -37.87 -16.90 -16.30
N THR A 73 -38.33 -18.01 -16.87
CA THR A 73 -37.48 -18.81 -17.73
C THR A 73 -36.98 -17.91 -18.87
N THR A 74 -35.65 -17.82 -19.05
CA THR A 74 -34.90 -17.19 -20.18
C THR A 74 -34.30 -15.79 -20.00
N SER A 75 -33.41 -15.58 -19.02
CA SER A 75 -32.34 -14.58 -19.21
C SER A 75 -30.99 -15.11 -18.73
N ASN A 76 -30.16 -15.54 -19.69
CA ASN A 76 -28.71 -15.75 -19.54
C ASN A 76 -27.97 -14.41 -19.35
N GLU A 77 -28.50 -13.48 -18.54
CA GLU A 77 -27.85 -12.19 -18.31
C GLU A 77 -26.67 -12.38 -17.36
N LYS A 78 -25.48 -12.07 -17.86
CA LYS A 78 -24.25 -12.07 -17.07
C LYS A 78 -24.40 -11.06 -15.92
N PRO A 79 -24.00 -11.40 -14.68
CA PRO A 79 -24.10 -10.47 -13.57
C PRO A 79 -23.34 -9.18 -13.87
N ARG A 80 -23.95 -8.04 -13.56
CA ARG A 80 -23.33 -6.72 -13.70
C ARG A 80 -22.18 -6.61 -12.72
N THR A 81 -21.08 -6.01 -13.16
CA THR A 81 -19.89 -5.80 -12.33
C THR A 81 -19.43 -4.36 -12.37
N LEU A 82 -19.01 -3.81 -11.23
CA LEU A 82 -18.36 -2.50 -11.15
C LEU A 82 -17.02 -2.62 -10.42
N ASN A 83 -15.96 -2.17 -11.08
CA ASN A 83 -14.63 -2.10 -10.51
C ASN A 83 -14.40 -0.72 -9.88
N ILE A 84 -13.73 -0.69 -8.72
CA ILE A 84 -13.29 0.53 -8.06
C ILE A 84 -11.84 0.34 -7.63
N VAL A 85 -10.93 1.14 -8.20
CA VAL A 85 -9.49 1.04 -7.92
C VAL A 85 -9.06 2.11 -6.93
N PHE A 86 -8.48 1.68 -5.81
CA PHE A 86 -8.04 2.50 -4.69
C PHE A 86 -6.53 2.63 -4.64
N GLN A 87 -6.08 3.85 -4.35
CA GLN A 87 -4.72 4.16 -3.92
C GLN A 87 -4.81 4.71 -2.50
N PHE A 88 -4.16 4.08 -1.52
CA PHE A 88 -4.41 4.38 -0.10
C PHE A 88 -3.80 5.70 0.40
N GLY A 89 -2.96 6.36 -0.40
CA GLY A 89 -2.22 7.53 0.08
C GLY A 89 -1.35 7.15 1.27
N MET A 90 -1.38 7.94 2.36
CA MET A 90 -0.56 7.66 3.55
C MET A 90 -1.29 6.97 4.71
N SER A 91 -2.61 7.03 4.74
CA SER A 91 -3.44 6.62 5.88
C SER A 91 -4.73 5.91 5.49
N GLY A 92 -4.98 5.72 4.19
CA GLY A 92 -6.09 4.93 3.70
C GLY A 92 -5.99 3.49 4.17
N LYS A 93 -7.14 2.93 4.53
CA LYS A 93 -7.33 1.53 4.88
C LYS A 93 -8.80 1.14 4.69
N PHE A 94 -9.05 -0.15 4.61
CA PHE A 94 -10.39 -0.69 4.81
C PHE A 94 -10.56 -1.14 6.26
N ASP A 95 -11.73 -0.84 6.83
CA ASP A 95 -12.18 -1.41 8.11
C ASP A 95 -13.61 -1.95 7.92
N PHE A 96 -14.01 -2.91 8.76
CA PHE A 96 -15.32 -3.54 8.75
C PHE A 96 -15.86 -3.61 10.19
N TYR A 97 -17.06 -3.08 10.42
CA TYR A 97 -17.63 -2.87 11.76
C TYR A 97 -19.16 -2.78 11.71
N GLU A 98 -19.83 -2.80 12.88
CA GLU A 98 -21.28 -2.63 12.98
C GLU A 98 -21.71 -1.21 12.60
N ALA A 99 -22.80 -1.08 11.84
CA ALA A 99 -23.23 0.17 11.21
C ALA A 99 -23.94 1.16 12.15
N GLY A 100 -23.89 0.96 13.47
CA GLY A 100 -24.57 1.83 14.45
C GLY A 100 -24.12 3.29 14.39
N GLU A 101 -22.81 3.54 14.29
CA GLU A 101 -22.24 4.86 14.01
C GLU A 101 -21.06 4.72 13.05
N LEU A 102 -21.04 5.52 11.97
CA LEU A 102 -19.92 5.52 11.04
C LEU A 102 -18.65 6.05 11.70
N MET A 103 -17.55 5.33 11.52
CA MET A 103 -16.26 5.77 12.03
C MET A 103 -15.87 7.13 11.46
N LYS A 104 -15.22 7.93 12.30
CA LYS A 104 -14.63 9.20 11.86
C LYS A 104 -13.67 8.96 10.68
N HIS A 105 -13.81 9.78 9.66
CA HIS A 105 -13.02 9.70 8.42
C HIS A 105 -13.33 8.49 7.52
N ALA A 106 -14.46 7.81 7.72
CA ALA A 106 -15.01 6.85 6.77
C ALA A 106 -15.55 7.61 5.54
N HIS A 107 -14.83 7.53 4.42
CA HIS A 107 -15.06 8.37 3.25
C HIS A 107 -15.86 7.69 2.14
N LEU A 108 -15.90 6.36 2.11
CA LEU A 108 -16.74 5.56 1.22
C LEU A 108 -17.21 4.32 1.97
N ASN A 109 -18.52 4.03 1.96
CA ASN A 109 -19.16 3.05 2.84
C ASN A 109 -20.08 2.13 2.07
N PHE A 110 -19.96 0.82 2.31
CA PHE A 110 -20.76 -0.25 1.73
C PHE A 110 -21.46 -1.01 2.85
N PHE A 111 -22.78 -1.10 2.82
CA PHE A 111 -23.57 -1.69 3.91
C PHE A 111 -24.02 -3.10 3.56
N THR A 112 -23.99 -3.98 4.54
CA THR A 112 -24.60 -5.30 4.40
C THR A 112 -26.12 -5.24 4.59
N VAL A 113 -26.81 -6.28 4.13
CA VAL A 113 -28.27 -6.42 4.28
C VAL A 113 -28.67 -7.29 5.47
N ASP A 114 -27.74 -8.07 6.02
CA ASP A 114 -27.96 -8.92 7.20
C ASP A 114 -28.00 -8.10 8.49
N GLU A 115 -28.61 -8.68 9.53
CA GLU A 115 -28.61 -8.13 10.88
C GLU A 115 -27.66 -8.93 11.80
N PRO A 116 -26.82 -8.27 12.63
CA PRO A 116 -26.70 -6.82 12.75
C PRO A 116 -26.09 -6.21 11.48
N LYS A 117 -26.61 -5.05 11.08
CA LYS A 117 -26.11 -4.34 9.90
C LYS A 117 -24.63 -4.01 10.04
N MET A 118 -23.83 -4.46 9.09
CA MET A 118 -22.39 -4.20 9.04
C MET A 118 -22.06 -3.19 7.95
N VAL A 119 -20.88 -2.58 8.05
CA VAL A 119 -20.36 -1.64 7.06
C VAL A 119 -18.88 -1.90 6.77
N LEU A 120 -18.54 -1.97 5.48
CA LEU A 120 -17.18 -1.89 4.98
C LEU A 120 -16.90 -0.43 4.62
N SER A 121 -15.84 0.15 5.18
CA SER A 121 -15.51 1.56 4.94
C SER A 121 -14.07 1.73 4.47
N PHE A 122 -13.88 2.58 3.45
CA PHE A 122 -12.58 3.17 3.17
C PHE A 122 -12.36 4.37 4.10
N VAL A 123 -11.45 4.22 5.05
CA VAL A 123 -11.13 5.22 6.08
C VAL A 123 -9.82 5.91 5.73
N ASP A 124 -9.81 7.25 5.68
CA ASP A 124 -8.58 8.01 5.42
C ASP A 124 -8.56 9.40 6.07
N TYR A 125 -7.98 9.50 7.27
CA TYR A 125 -7.96 10.77 8.02
C TYR A 125 -7.16 11.89 7.34
N ARG A 126 -6.21 11.58 6.44
CA ARG A 126 -5.41 12.60 5.72
C ARG A 126 -5.96 12.94 4.35
N ARG A 127 -6.94 12.18 3.85
CA ARG A 127 -7.59 12.37 2.55
C ARG A 127 -6.62 12.44 1.37
N PHE A 128 -5.56 11.64 1.45
CA PHE A 128 -4.60 11.47 0.35
C PHE A 128 -4.89 10.24 -0.49
N GLY A 129 -5.73 9.35 0.02
CA GLY A 129 -6.27 8.24 -0.73
C GLY A 129 -7.17 8.72 -1.86
N LYS A 130 -7.15 7.95 -2.95
CA LYS A 130 -7.93 8.21 -4.15
C LYS A 130 -8.64 6.94 -4.59
N TRP A 131 -9.76 7.09 -5.28
CA TRP A 131 -10.37 5.97 -5.99
C TRP A 131 -10.88 6.38 -7.37
N GLN A 132 -10.90 5.41 -8.28
CA GLN A 132 -11.41 5.53 -9.64
C GLN A 132 -12.51 4.50 -9.85
N VAL A 133 -13.64 4.93 -10.42
CA VAL A 133 -14.85 4.11 -10.60
C VAL A 133 -14.92 3.66 -12.06
N GLY A 134 -15.24 2.39 -12.29
CA GLY A 134 -15.30 1.80 -13.64
C GLY A 134 -13.93 1.62 -14.31
N ALA A 135 -12.84 1.85 -13.59
CA ALA A 135 -11.48 1.69 -14.08
C ALA A 135 -10.93 0.28 -13.78
N ASP A 136 -9.96 -0.14 -14.58
CA ASP A 136 -9.05 -1.22 -14.20
C ASP A 136 -7.75 -0.64 -13.58
N TRP A 137 -6.72 -1.46 -13.41
CA TRP A 137 -5.41 -1.03 -12.92
C TRP A 137 -4.85 0.17 -13.70
N SER A 138 -4.07 1.02 -13.03
CA SER A 138 -3.45 2.17 -13.68
C SER A 138 -2.47 1.73 -14.77
N GLU A 139 -2.66 2.26 -15.99
CA GLU A 139 -1.77 2.01 -17.14
C GLU A 139 -0.37 2.62 -16.96
N GLU A 140 -0.23 3.60 -16.07
CA GLU A 140 1.05 4.23 -15.74
C GLU A 140 1.93 3.37 -14.81
N ARG A 141 1.40 2.22 -14.35
CA ARG A 141 2.07 1.33 -13.41
C ARG A 141 2.48 0.01 -14.04
N GLY A 142 3.73 -0.37 -13.79
CA GLY A 142 4.29 -1.62 -14.25
C GLY A 142 3.74 -2.85 -13.51
N PRO A 143 4.22 -4.05 -13.88
CA PRO A 143 3.87 -5.29 -13.22
C PRO A 143 4.18 -5.26 -11.72
N CYS A 144 3.31 -5.91 -10.94
CA CYS A 144 3.45 -6.03 -9.50
C CYS A 144 4.68 -6.86 -9.11
N VAL A 145 5.54 -6.33 -8.23
CA VAL A 145 6.73 -7.04 -7.74
C VAL A 145 6.40 -8.32 -6.96
N LEU A 146 5.19 -8.42 -6.39
CA LEU A 146 4.76 -9.58 -5.59
C LEU A 146 4.25 -10.75 -6.43
N PHE A 147 3.37 -10.47 -7.40
CA PHE A 147 2.58 -11.51 -8.07
C PHE A 147 2.83 -11.58 -9.58
N GLU A 148 3.68 -10.72 -10.12
CA GLU A 148 4.02 -10.67 -11.54
C GLU A 148 5.55 -10.62 -11.75
N TYR A 149 6.33 -11.29 -10.88
CA TYR A 149 7.80 -11.18 -10.85
C TYR A 149 8.48 -11.36 -12.22
N PRO A 150 8.18 -12.38 -13.05
CA PRO A 150 8.80 -12.51 -14.36
C PRO A 150 8.56 -11.29 -15.26
N LYS A 151 7.31 -10.82 -15.34
CA LYS A 151 6.93 -9.62 -16.11
C LYS A 151 7.57 -8.35 -15.55
N PHE A 152 7.64 -8.23 -14.22
CA PHE A 152 8.32 -7.12 -13.55
C PHE A 152 9.80 -7.07 -13.92
N ARG A 153 10.49 -8.22 -13.80
CA ARG A 153 11.92 -8.34 -14.13
C ARG A 153 12.18 -7.97 -15.57
N GLU A 154 11.43 -8.57 -16.49
CA GLU A 154 11.51 -8.30 -17.93
C GLU A 154 11.27 -6.81 -18.23
N ASN A 155 10.21 -6.22 -17.67
CA ASN A 155 9.89 -4.80 -17.86
C ASN A 155 11.02 -3.87 -17.42
N VAL A 156 11.73 -4.18 -16.33
CA VAL A 156 12.89 -3.37 -15.90
C VAL A 156 14.05 -3.54 -16.89
N LEU A 157 14.42 -4.78 -17.21
CA LEU A 157 15.63 -5.08 -17.98
C LEU A 157 15.51 -4.64 -19.44
N ASN A 158 14.33 -4.78 -20.06
CA ASN A 158 14.07 -4.35 -21.43
C ASN A 158 14.07 -2.82 -21.61
N ASN A 159 14.07 -2.05 -20.51
CA ASN A 159 13.95 -0.59 -20.54
C ASN A 159 15.18 0.14 -19.97
N LEU A 160 16.29 -0.56 -19.66
CA LEU A 160 17.50 0.03 -19.04
C LEU A 160 18.15 1.15 -19.87
N ASN A 161 17.93 1.13 -21.19
CA ASN A 161 18.38 2.17 -22.10
C ASN A 161 17.74 3.55 -21.81
N LYS A 162 16.60 3.61 -21.11
CA LYS A 162 15.92 4.88 -20.81
C LYS A 162 16.73 5.77 -19.87
N PRO A 163 16.68 7.11 -20.04
CA PRO A 163 17.40 8.08 -19.19
C PRO A 163 17.05 8.01 -17.70
N LEU A 164 15.86 7.51 -17.36
CA LEU A 164 15.44 7.29 -15.96
C LEU A 164 16.47 6.47 -15.19
N PHE A 165 17.05 5.44 -15.81
CA PHE A 165 18.00 4.54 -15.16
C PHE A 165 19.39 5.15 -14.96
N ASN A 166 19.66 6.34 -15.50
CA ASN A 166 20.87 7.10 -15.17
C ASN A 166 20.77 7.78 -13.80
N ARG A 167 19.58 7.85 -13.18
CA ARG A 167 19.37 8.40 -11.84
C ARG A 167 19.84 7.43 -10.75
N SER A 168 19.84 7.88 -9.51
CA SER A 168 20.23 7.05 -8.37
C SER A 168 19.28 5.86 -8.19
N ILE A 169 19.82 4.71 -7.82
CA ILE A 169 19.03 3.48 -7.64
C ILE A 169 17.92 3.67 -6.61
N CYS A 170 18.18 4.36 -5.49
CA CYS A 170 17.16 4.58 -4.46
C CYS A 170 15.95 5.42 -4.95
N GLU A 171 16.12 6.25 -5.98
CA GLU A 171 15.05 7.04 -6.58
C GLU A 171 14.30 6.25 -7.64
N VAL A 172 15.03 5.52 -8.49
CA VAL A 172 14.44 4.68 -9.54
C VAL A 172 13.56 3.58 -8.94
N MET A 173 13.95 3.01 -7.78
CA MET A 173 13.13 2.06 -7.01
C MET A 173 11.76 2.60 -6.59
N LEU A 174 11.56 3.92 -6.56
CA LEU A 174 10.26 4.52 -6.23
C LEU A 174 9.38 4.78 -7.46
N ASN A 175 9.91 4.59 -8.67
CA ASN A 175 9.15 4.75 -9.90
C ASN A 175 8.20 3.55 -10.10
N GLN A 176 6.89 3.81 -10.03
CA GLN A 176 5.87 2.76 -10.06
C GLN A 176 5.62 2.19 -11.47
N GLN A 177 6.14 2.80 -12.53
CA GLN A 177 6.16 2.21 -13.88
C GLN A 177 7.10 0.99 -13.94
N TYR A 178 8.11 0.93 -13.06
CA TYR A 178 9.12 -0.14 -13.08
C TYR A 178 9.11 -0.97 -11.80
N PHE A 179 8.88 -0.36 -10.63
CA PHE A 179 8.92 -1.01 -9.31
C PHE A 179 7.56 -0.89 -8.60
N ASN A 180 6.48 -1.31 -9.27
CA ASN A 180 5.12 -1.21 -8.74
C ASN A 180 4.94 -2.05 -7.47
N GLY A 181 4.77 -1.38 -6.33
CA GLY A 181 4.73 -2.02 -5.01
C GLY A 181 5.87 -1.57 -4.09
N ILE A 182 7.03 -1.19 -4.62
CA ILE A 182 8.16 -0.73 -3.81
C ILE A 182 7.94 0.71 -3.33
N GLY A 183 8.18 0.96 -2.05
CA GLY A 183 8.20 2.29 -1.46
C GLY A 183 9.44 2.56 -0.62
N ASN A 184 9.24 3.38 0.39
CA ASN A 184 10.32 4.01 1.10
C ASN A 184 10.99 3.07 2.12
N TYR A 185 10.23 2.20 2.78
CA TYR A 185 10.84 1.22 3.68
C TYR A 185 11.44 0.07 2.88
N LEU A 186 10.74 -0.44 1.85
CA LEU A 186 11.25 -1.53 1.04
C LEU A 186 12.56 -1.18 0.34
N ARG A 187 12.69 0.03 -0.23
CA ARG A 187 13.95 0.44 -0.88
C ARG A 187 15.14 0.42 0.09
N ALA A 188 14.93 0.84 1.34
CA ALA A 188 15.99 0.84 2.35
C ALA A 188 16.37 -0.61 2.72
N GLU A 189 15.38 -1.45 2.96
CA GLU A 189 15.55 -2.86 3.33
C GLU A 189 16.23 -3.70 2.24
N ILE A 190 15.88 -3.48 0.97
CA ILE A 190 16.45 -4.19 -0.19
C ILE A 190 17.91 -3.75 -0.41
N LEU A 191 18.17 -2.43 -0.48
CA LEU A 191 19.52 -1.91 -0.69
C LEU A 191 20.47 -2.32 0.46
N TYR A 192 19.96 -2.34 1.69
CA TYR A 192 20.72 -2.76 2.86
C TYR A 192 21.13 -4.24 2.84
N ARG A 193 20.26 -5.14 2.36
CA ARG A 193 20.56 -6.58 2.24
C ARG A 193 21.73 -6.82 1.26
N LEU A 194 21.79 -6.05 0.17
CA LEU A 194 22.86 -6.17 -0.85
C LEU A 194 24.05 -5.25 -0.63
N LYS A 195 24.04 -4.42 0.43
CA LYS A 195 25.08 -3.42 0.70
C LYS A 195 25.32 -2.46 -0.48
N ILE A 196 24.29 -2.20 -1.28
CA ILE A 196 24.34 -1.26 -2.40
C ILE A 196 24.21 0.17 -1.87
N PRO A 197 25.17 1.07 -2.14
CA PRO A 197 25.03 2.47 -1.76
C PRO A 197 23.82 3.10 -2.48
N PRO A 198 22.93 3.83 -1.78
CA PRO A 198 21.66 4.29 -2.36
C PRO A 198 21.80 5.27 -3.54
N PHE A 199 22.93 5.97 -3.64
CA PHE A 199 23.22 6.97 -4.67
C PHE A 199 24.28 6.51 -5.68
N VAL A 200 24.25 5.23 -6.05
CA VAL A 200 24.88 4.77 -7.31
C VAL A 200 23.87 4.84 -8.46
N SER A 201 24.36 4.85 -9.70
CA SER A 201 23.51 4.81 -10.88
C SER A 201 22.66 3.52 -10.88
N ALA A 202 21.36 3.64 -11.16
CA ALA A 202 20.48 2.48 -11.25
C ALA A 202 20.91 1.54 -12.37
N ARG A 203 21.33 2.10 -13.51
CA ARG A 203 21.84 1.37 -14.67
C ARG A 203 23.05 0.50 -14.29
N SER A 204 24.04 1.04 -13.58
CA SER A 204 25.22 0.26 -13.17
C SER A 204 24.90 -0.91 -12.22
N VAL A 205 23.80 -0.82 -11.47
CA VAL A 205 23.32 -1.92 -10.61
C VAL A 205 22.58 -3.00 -11.40
N LEU A 206 21.86 -2.60 -12.46
CA LEU A 206 20.93 -3.46 -13.18
C LEU A 206 21.50 -4.07 -14.46
N GLU A 207 22.42 -3.41 -15.16
CA GLU A 207 23.06 -3.93 -16.38
C GLU A 207 23.73 -5.30 -16.20
N PRO A 208 24.45 -5.59 -15.09
CA PRO A 208 25.02 -6.92 -14.88
C PRO A 208 23.98 -8.06 -14.86
N LEU A 209 22.71 -7.74 -14.60
CA LEU A 209 21.63 -8.74 -14.55
C LEU A 209 21.14 -9.17 -15.94
N VAL A 210 21.47 -8.43 -17.00
CA VAL A 210 21.12 -8.74 -18.39
C VAL A 210 21.95 -9.92 -18.90
N ALA A 211 23.24 -9.98 -18.55
CA ALA A 211 24.13 -11.07 -18.93
C ALA A 211 23.63 -12.44 -18.43
N ASN A 212 23.02 -12.46 -17.24
CA ASN A 212 22.44 -13.67 -16.64
C ASN A 212 21.18 -14.20 -17.36
N ILE A 213 20.63 -13.47 -18.34
CA ILE A 213 19.50 -13.94 -19.16
C ILE A 213 20.00 -14.66 -20.42
N ALA A 214 21.18 -14.30 -20.92
CA ALA A 214 21.74 -14.87 -22.15
C ALA A 214 22.37 -16.27 -21.95
N ASP A 215 22.70 -16.63 -20.70
CA ASP A 215 23.35 -17.90 -20.35
C ASP A 215 22.40 -19.11 -20.18
N ASP A 216 21.10 -18.97 -20.49
CA ASP A 216 20.15 -20.10 -20.46
C ASP A 216 20.17 -20.96 -21.75
N THR A 217 21.13 -20.69 -22.65
CA THR A 217 21.48 -21.57 -23.78
C THR A 217 22.93 -22.02 -23.65
N ASP A 218 23.14 -23.23 -23.09
CA ASP A 218 24.38 -24.01 -23.10
C ASP A 218 25.68 -23.31 -22.65
N GLN A 219 25.90 -23.11 -21.32
CA GLN A 219 27.21 -23.30 -20.63
C GLN A 219 27.16 -23.02 -19.10
N PRO A 220 28.23 -23.33 -18.30
CA PRO A 220 28.06 -23.79 -16.92
C PRO A 220 27.69 -22.65 -15.96
N LYS A 221 26.62 -22.89 -15.21
CA LYS A 221 26.08 -22.08 -14.11
C LYS A 221 27.18 -21.43 -13.27
N ILE A 222 27.40 -20.14 -13.47
CA ILE A 222 27.96 -19.29 -12.42
C ILE A 222 26.95 -19.35 -11.28
N LYS A 223 27.29 -20.08 -10.20
CA LYS A 223 26.53 -20.07 -8.95
C LYS A 223 26.54 -18.63 -8.42
N ILE A 224 25.52 -17.86 -8.76
CA ILE A 224 25.22 -16.63 -8.03
C ILE A 224 24.82 -17.08 -6.63
N GLU A 225 25.70 -16.88 -5.66
CA GLU A 225 25.43 -17.16 -4.25
C GLU A 225 24.37 -16.17 -3.75
N GLY A 226 23.09 -16.52 -3.95
CA GLY A 226 21.94 -15.79 -3.41
C GLY A 226 21.12 -15.02 -4.45
N PRO A 227 19.96 -14.44 -4.02
CA PRO A 227 19.07 -13.69 -4.88
C PRO A 227 19.70 -12.36 -5.34
N ASP A 228 19.56 -12.03 -6.62
CA ASP A 228 19.97 -10.74 -7.17
C ASP A 228 19.06 -9.57 -6.74
N PHE A 229 19.40 -8.35 -7.16
CA PHE A 229 18.66 -7.13 -6.83
C PHE A 229 17.17 -7.17 -7.18
N LEU A 230 16.82 -7.63 -8.38
CA LEU A 230 15.42 -7.68 -8.81
C LEU A 230 14.68 -8.82 -8.10
N HIS A 231 15.37 -9.93 -7.82
CA HIS A 231 14.79 -11.01 -7.03
C HIS A 231 14.50 -10.55 -5.59
N LEU A 232 15.37 -9.76 -4.96
CA LEU A 232 15.06 -9.17 -3.64
C LEU A 232 13.92 -8.16 -3.66
N CYS A 233 13.68 -7.48 -4.79
CA CYS A 233 12.49 -6.64 -4.96
C CYS A 233 11.18 -7.46 -4.91
N HIS A 234 11.25 -8.78 -5.13
CA HIS A 234 10.15 -9.72 -4.99
C HIS A 234 10.12 -10.40 -3.62
N LEU A 235 11.26 -10.90 -3.14
CA LEU A 235 11.34 -11.68 -1.90
C LEU A 235 11.13 -10.83 -0.64
N VAL A 236 11.75 -9.65 -0.55
CA VAL A 236 11.69 -8.81 0.65
C VAL A 236 10.25 -8.37 0.97
N PRO A 237 9.43 -7.94 -0.01
CA PRO A 237 8.00 -7.69 0.24
C PRO A 237 7.21 -8.95 0.65
N LEU A 238 7.54 -10.14 0.12
CA LEU A 238 6.89 -11.38 0.51
C LEU A 238 7.19 -11.76 1.96
N GLU A 239 8.40 -11.48 2.46
CA GLU A 239 8.72 -11.64 3.89
C GLU A 239 7.71 -10.87 4.76
N VAL A 240 7.40 -9.62 4.39
CA VAL A 240 6.43 -8.79 5.13
C VAL A 240 5.03 -9.39 5.14
N ILE A 241 4.58 -9.96 4.01
CA ILE A 241 3.29 -10.66 3.95
C ILE A 241 3.29 -11.89 4.87
N ASN A 242 4.42 -12.60 4.94
CA ASN A 242 4.57 -13.82 5.73
C ASN A 242 4.79 -13.57 7.24
N LEU A 243 5.13 -12.34 7.67
CA LEU A 243 5.12 -11.97 9.09
C LEU A 243 3.74 -12.12 9.74
N GLY A 244 2.68 -12.06 8.93
CA GLY A 244 1.31 -12.03 9.40
C GLY A 244 0.87 -10.66 9.94
N GLY A 245 -0.44 -10.51 10.14
CA GLY A 245 -1.04 -9.25 10.60
C GLY A 245 -1.17 -8.20 9.50
N THR A 246 -0.98 -6.91 9.82
CA THR A 246 -1.29 -5.78 8.94
C THR A 246 -0.07 -5.10 8.29
N GLY A 247 1.14 -5.58 8.56
CA GLY A 247 2.39 -4.95 8.08
C GLY A 247 2.68 -3.60 8.74
N TYR A 248 3.04 -2.58 7.95
CA TYR A 248 3.30 -1.23 8.45
C TYR A 248 2.03 -0.52 8.98
N ASP A 249 1.78 -0.60 10.29
CA ASP A 249 0.75 0.18 10.99
C ASP A 249 1.27 0.79 12.31
N PRO A 250 1.94 1.96 12.25
CA PRO A 250 2.49 2.61 13.44
C PRO A 250 1.42 3.21 14.37
N VAL A 251 0.16 3.26 13.94
CA VAL A 251 -0.93 3.87 14.73
C VAL A 251 -1.54 2.86 15.69
N LYS A 252 -1.67 1.58 15.28
CA LYS A 252 -2.29 0.56 16.13
C LYS A 252 -1.38 0.00 17.22
N GLY A 253 -0.06 0.14 17.13
CA GLY A 253 0.89 -0.20 18.21
C GLY A 253 0.79 -1.64 18.77
N GLY A 254 0.03 -2.52 18.12
CA GLY A 254 -0.27 -3.87 18.59
C GLY A 254 0.83 -4.87 18.22
N GLU A 255 0.66 -6.13 18.63
CA GLU A 255 1.64 -7.21 18.45
C GLU A 255 2.10 -7.37 16.98
N SER A 256 1.20 -7.16 16.01
CA SER A 256 1.54 -7.20 14.57
C SER A 256 2.57 -6.13 14.17
N TYR A 257 2.50 -4.91 14.73
CA TYR A 257 3.47 -3.86 14.44
C TYR A 257 4.84 -4.17 15.08
N SER A 258 4.85 -4.85 16.23
CA SER A 258 6.09 -5.29 16.90
C SER A 258 6.86 -6.31 16.05
N ALA A 259 6.17 -7.26 15.39
CA ALA A 259 6.81 -8.19 14.46
C ALA A 259 7.42 -7.47 13.26
N PHE A 260 6.71 -6.50 12.67
CA PHE A 260 7.22 -5.67 11.58
C PHE A 260 8.44 -4.83 12.01
N GLU A 261 8.40 -4.20 13.18
CA GLU A 261 9.53 -3.41 13.69
C GLU A 261 10.78 -4.27 13.94
N LYS A 262 10.60 -5.52 14.39
CA LYS A 262 11.69 -6.50 14.54
C LYS A 262 12.25 -6.95 13.20
N TRP A 263 11.40 -7.09 12.17
CA TRP A 263 11.81 -7.48 10.82
C TRP A 263 12.68 -6.43 10.12
N LEU A 264 12.41 -5.14 10.34
CA LEU A 264 13.22 -4.06 9.79
C LEU A 264 14.69 -4.25 10.19
N GLN A 265 15.62 -4.04 9.25
CA GLN A 265 17.05 -4.09 9.51
C GLN A 265 17.74 -2.74 9.27
N CYS A 266 17.14 -1.88 8.46
CA CYS A 266 17.71 -0.60 8.06
C CYS A 266 16.77 0.59 8.31
N TYR A 267 15.54 0.51 7.81
CA TYR A 267 14.62 1.63 7.87
C TYR A 267 14.37 2.07 9.32
N CYS A 268 14.60 3.35 9.62
CA CYS A 268 14.43 3.92 10.97
C CYS A 268 15.24 3.27 12.11
N LYS A 269 16.27 2.45 11.80
CA LYS A 269 17.12 1.85 12.84
C LYS A 269 18.15 2.86 13.38
N PRO A 270 18.46 2.84 14.70
CA PRO A 270 19.32 3.84 15.34
C PRO A 270 20.72 3.97 14.73
N ASN A 271 21.32 2.87 14.29
CA ASN A 271 22.70 2.83 13.80
C ASN A 271 22.82 3.10 12.29
N MET A 272 21.73 3.50 11.63
CA MET A 272 21.71 3.72 10.19
C MET A 272 21.88 5.18 9.84
N LYS A 273 22.68 5.43 8.80
CA LYS A 273 22.75 6.76 8.18
C LYS A 273 21.45 7.02 7.44
N ASN A 274 21.09 8.29 7.33
CA ASN A 274 19.96 8.69 6.52
C ASN A 274 20.21 10.04 5.87
N MET A 275 19.60 10.24 4.70
CA MET A 275 19.67 11.51 3.99
C MET A 275 18.45 11.69 3.09
N ALA A 276 18.17 12.92 2.67
CA ALA A 276 17.10 13.20 1.72
C ALA A 276 17.58 12.92 0.29
N ASP A 277 16.77 12.23 -0.50
CA ASP A 277 16.95 12.12 -1.95
C ASP A 277 16.56 13.42 -2.68
N HIS A 278 16.74 13.48 -4.00
CA HIS A 278 16.41 14.67 -4.80
C HIS A 278 14.92 15.04 -4.70
N ASN A 279 14.04 14.06 -4.43
CA ASN A 279 12.61 14.22 -4.23
C ASN A 279 12.21 14.48 -2.75
N LYS A 280 13.19 14.80 -1.90
CA LYS A 280 13.04 15.13 -0.48
C LYS A 280 12.45 14.00 0.38
N ARG A 281 12.50 12.75 -0.09
CA ARG A 281 12.17 11.57 0.72
C ARG A 281 13.44 11.08 1.40
N THR A 282 13.34 10.74 2.67
CA THR A 282 14.47 10.17 3.41
C THR A 282 14.76 8.74 2.93
N ILE A 283 16.02 8.42 2.71
CA ILE A 283 16.55 7.07 2.51
C ILE A 283 17.44 6.70 3.69
N TRP A 284 17.33 5.46 4.17
CA TRP A 284 18.17 4.87 5.22
C TRP A 284 19.12 3.88 4.59
N TYR A 285 20.37 3.85 5.07
CA TYR A 285 21.43 3.00 4.53
C TYR A 285 22.57 2.81 5.54
N SER A 286 23.45 1.85 5.26
CA SER A 286 24.73 1.65 5.95
C SER A 286 25.90 1.88 5.01
N GLY A 287 27.04 2.36 5.52
CA GLY A 287 28.26 2.53 4.74
C GLY A 287 28.32 3.87 3.98
N GLN A 288 28.76 3.83 2.73
CA GLN A 288 28.87 4.99 1.84
C GLN A 288 27.50 5.33 1.22
N ALA A 289 27.29 6.61 0.90
CA ALA A 289 26.06 7.06 0.24
C ALA A 289 26.06 6.71 -1.27
N GLY A 290 27.21 6.78 -1.92
CA GLY A 290 27.37 6.66 -3.37
C GLY A 290 27.68 8.02 -4.03
N PRO A 291 28.21 8.01 -5.26
CA PRO A 291 28.74 9.21 -5.94
C PRO A 291 27.68 10.23 -6.34
N MET A 292 26.41 9.83 -6.48
CA MET A 292 25.29 10.71 -6.87
C MET A 292 24.55 11.32 -5.67
N ALA A 293 25.15 11.26 -4.48
CA ALA A 293 24.55 11.78 -3.27
C ALA A 293 24.36 13.31 -3.41
N PRO A 294 23.18 13.86 -3.04
CA PRO A 294 22.97 15.30 -3.08
C PRO A 294 24.01 16.05 -2.24
N THR A 295 24.53 17.16 -2.76
CA THR A 295 25.57 17.99 -2.12
C THR A 295 25.05 18.85 -0.95
N GLU A 296 23.76 19.16 -0.93
CA GLU A 296 23.12 19.95 0.14
C GLU A 296 22.11 19.09 0.92
N VAL A 297 22.48 18.55 2.09
CA VAL A 297 21.56 17.69 2.86
C VAL A 297 21.39 18.10 4.31
N LYS A 298 20.16 18.51 4.64
CA LYS A 298 19.65 18.55 6.01
C LYS A 298 19.42 17.12 6.48
N VAL A 299 20.29 16.60 7.36
CA VAL A 299 20.04 15.36 8.11
C VAL A 299 18.78 15.57 8.98
N ARG A 300 17.78 14.69 8.84
CA ARG A 300 16.55 14.77 9.65
C ARG A 300 16.60 13.72 10.76
N GLY A 301 16.84 14.17 11.99
CA GLY A 301 16.72 13.33 13.19
C GLY A 301 15.28 12.83 13.39
N LYS A 302 15.16 11.71 14.12
CA LYS A 302 13.89 11.10 14.51
C LYS A 302 13.04 12.12 15.29
N LYS A 303 11.89 12.56 14.74
CA LYS A 303 10.89 13.28 15.55
C LYS A 303 10.30 12.26 16.53
N GLN A 304 10.81 12.22 17.76
CA GLN A 304 10.07 11.63 18.87
C GLN A 304 8.75 12.38 18.98
N SER A 305 7.63 11.66 18.93
CA SER A 305 6.34 12.23 19.28
C SER A 305 6.44 12.73 20.71
N ARG A 306 6.47 14.05 20.90
CA ARG A 306 6.31 14.63 22.24
C ARG A 306 4.96 14.15 22.77
N LYS A 307 4.97 13.26 23.77
CA LYS A 307 3.79 13.04 24.63
C LYS A 307 3.42 14.42 25.17
N LYS A 308 2.31 14.99 24.72
CA LYS A 308 1.69 16.11 25.41
C LYS A 308 1.25 15.58 26.77
N ILE A 309 2.03 15.84 27.80
CA ILE A 309 1.54 15.81 29.17
C ILE A 309 0.47 16.90 29.22
N LYS A 310 -0.80 16.49 29.37
CA LYS A 310 -1.87 17.42 29.73
C LYS A 310 -1.51 17.99 31.10
N LYS A 311 -1.21 19.28 31.18
CA LYS A 311 -1.30 20.01 32.45
C LYS A 311 -2.78 20.10 32.78
N GLU A 312 -3.17 19.55 33.91
CA GLU A 312 -4.46 19.83 34.54
C GLU A 312 -4.47 21.32 34.91
N ASP A 313 -5.43 22.06 34.37
CA ASP A 313 -5.75 23.40 34.84
C ASP A 313 -6.44 23.25 36.21
N GLN A 314 -5.73 23.62 37.27
CA GLN A 314 -6.35 23.97 38.54
C GLN A 314 -6.97 25.36 38.38
N SER A 315 -8.25 25.41 37.99
CA SER A 315 -9.04 26.62 38.14
C SER A 315 -9.42 26.79 39.60
N GLU A 316 -8.75 27.72 40.29
CA GLU A 316 -9.11 28.22 41.61
C GLU A 316 -10.58 28.69 41.63
N VAL A 317 -11.37 28.06 42.50
CA VAL A 317 -12.71 28.52 42.85
C VAL A 317 -12.56 29.74 43.76
N LYS A 318 -12.68 30.95 43.22
CA LYS A 318 -12.89 32.16 44.02
C LYS A 318 -14.35 32.24 44.45
N VAL A 319 -14.63 31.74 45.65
CA VAL A 319 -15.87 32.04 46.38
C VAL A 319 -15.80 33.49 46.84
N THR A 320 -16.67 34.35 46.30
CA THR A 320 -16.85 35.71 46.81
C THR A 320 -18.21 35.76 47.50
N TYR A 321 -18.19 35.90 48.82
CA TYR A 321 -19.38 36.14 49.64
C TYR A 321 -19.83 37.59 49.47
N PHE A 322 -21.11 37.79 49.15
CA PHE A 322 -21.79 39.06 49.43
C PHE A 322 -22.79 38.83 50.56
N TYR A 323 -22.57 39.54 51.67
CA TYR A 323 -23.51 39.68 52.78
C TYR A 323 -24.41 40.89 52.48
N PHE A 324 -25.73 40.64 52.56
CA PHE A 324 -26.89 41.53 52.53
C PHE A 324 -27.14 42.40 51.30
#